data_AF-A0A846NDA9-F1
#
_entry.id   AF-A0A846NDA9-F1
#
_cell.length_a   1.000
_cell.length_b   1.000
_cell.length_c   1.000
_cell.angle_alpha   90.00
_cell.angle_beta   90.00
_cell.angle_gamma   90.00
#
_symmetry.space_group_name_H-M   'P 1'
#
loop_
_entity.id
_entity.type
_entity.pdbx_description
1 polymer ?
#
loop_
_entity_poly.entity_id
_entity_poly.type
_entity_poly.pdbx_seq_one_letter_code
_entity_poly.pdbx_strand_id
1 'polypeptide(L)' 'VEIFGAQRIYEVPEMDEYITGVISVRGEVVPLLDMRKRFGLKPSPKKERTVLVRTGTETVGLTVDEVK' A
#
# COMPACT_ATOMS: atom_id res chain seq x y z
N VAL A 1 -5.05 -8.76 10.46
CA VAL A 1 -4.85 -8.36 9.04
C VAL A 1 -6.22 -7.97 8.50
N GLU A 2 -6.37 -6.75 8.01
CA GLU A 2 -7.58 -6.32 7.30
C GLU A 2 -7.24 -6.16 5.80
N ILE A 3 -8.17 -6.56 4.93
CA ILE A 3 -8.02 -6.51 3.46
C ILE A 3 -9.09 -5.59 2.90
N PHE A 4 -8.70 -4.60 2.10
CA PHE A 4 -9.59 -3.64 1.48
C PHE A 4 -9.57 -3.76 -0.06
N GLY A 5 -10.67 -3.35 -0.69
CA GLY A 5 -10.72 -3.11 -2.14
C GLY A 5 -9.99 -1.84 -2.54
N ALA A 6 -10.08 -1.46 -3.82
CA ALA A 6 -9.41 -0.27 -4.35
C ALA A 6 -9.85 1.01 -3.59
N GLN A 7 -8.87 1.74 -3.05
CA GLN A 7 -9.02 3.02 -2.36
C GLN A 7 -8.43 4.13 -3.24
N ARG A 8 -8.90 5.37 -3.07
CA ARG A 8 -8.23 6.52 -3.71
C ARG A 8 -6.87 6.72 -3.04
N ILE A 9 -5.82 6.75 -3.84
CA ILE A 9 -4.45 7.03 -3.42
C ILE A 9 -4.20 8.53 -3.62
N TYR A 10 -3.65 9.18 -2.60
CA TYR A 10 -3.16 10.54 -2.70
C TYR A 10 -1.63 10.49 -2.79
N GLU A 11 -1.08 10.91 -3.93
CA GLU A 11 0.36 10.95 -4.15
C GLU A 11 1.03 11.91 -3.17
N VAL A 12 2.20 11.53 -2.67
CA VAL A 12 3.02 12.36 -1.78
C VAL A 12 4.28 12.74 -2.54
N PRO A 13 4.56 14.05 -2.72
CA PRO A 13 5.77 14.51 -3.40
C PRO A 13 7.06 14.08 -2.68
N GLU A 14 8.16 14.01 -3.43
CA GLU A 14 9.53 13.81 -2.91
C GLU A 14 9.73 12.49 -2.12
N MET A 15 8.88 11.49 -2.37
CA MET A 15 9.02 10.16 -1.78
C MET A 15 9.72 9.18 -2.72
N ASP A 16 10.33 8.16 -2.13
CA ASP A 16 10.86 7.03 -2.89
C ASP A 16 9.76 6.37 -3.75
N GLU A 17 10.11 5.86 -4.93
CA GLU A 17 9.14 5.32 -5.89
C GLU A 17 8.25 4.19 -5.34
N TYR A 18 8.73 3.45 -4.33
CA TYR A 18 7.99 2.38 -3.68
C TYR A 18 6.94 2.89 -2.68
N ILE A 19 6.89 4.19 -2.39
CA ILE A 19 5.81 4.84 -1.65
C ILE A 19 4.84 5.42 -2.68
N THR A 20 3.73 4.72 -2.91
CA THR A 20 2.74 5.14 -3.90
C THR A 20 1.93 6.35 -3.42
N GLY A 21 1.95 6.63 -2.12
CA GLY A 21 1.29 7.77 -1.51
C GLY A 21 0.64 7.39 -0.17
N VAL A 22 -0.50 8.01 0.13
CA VAL A 22 -1.31 7.72 1.31
C VAL A 22 -2.75 7.35 0.93
N ILE A 23 -3.38 6.56 1.79
CA ILE A 23 -4.81 6.24 1.73
C ILE A 23 -5.48 6.62 3.05
N SER A 24 -6.80 6.84 3.02
CA SER A 24 -7.57 7.06 4.25
C SER A 24 -8.29 5.80 4.66
N VAL A 25 -8.02 5.30 5.86
CA VAL A 25 -8.70 4.13 6.44
C VAL A 25 -9.37 4.55 7.73
N ARG A 26 -10.71 4.54 7.76
CA ARG A 26 -11.51 4.94 8.94
C ARG A 26 -11.11 6.32 9.51
N GLY A 27 -10.72 7.25 8.65
CA GLY A 27 -10.26 8.59 9.03
C GLY A 27 -8.79 8.70 9.40
N GLU A 28 -8.06 7.58 9.49
CA GLU A 28 -6.61 7.55 9.69
C GLU A 28 -5.88 7.64 8.33
N VAL A 29 -4.82 8.43 8.27
CA VAL A 29 -3.95 8.53 7.09
C VAL A 29 -2.90 7.43 7.19
N VAL A 30 -2.92 6.51 6.23
CA VAL A 30 -2.06 5.34 6.20
C VAL A 30 -1.14 5.42 4.98
N PRO A 31 0.21 5.36 5.14
CA PRO A 31 1.13 5.30 4.02
C PRO A 31 0.96 3.98 3.25
N LEU A 32 1.02 4.05 1.93
CA LEU A 32 0.85 2.91 1.03
C LEU A 32 2.15 2.62 0.29
N LEU A 33 2.69 1.42 0.50
CA LEU A 33 3.93 0.96 -0.10
C LEU A 33 3.66 -0.11 -1.16
N ASP A 34 4.24 0.07 -2.34
CA ASP A 34 4.27 -0.92 -3.42
C ASP A 34 5.42 -1.91 -3.21
N MET A 35 5.07 -3.16 -2.87
CA MET A 35 6.06 -4.21 -2.61
C MET A 35 6.80 -4.63 -3.89
N ARG A 36 6.17 -4.55 -5.07
CA ARG A 36 6.86 -4.89 -6.32
C ARG A 36 7.97 -3.87 -6.59
N LYS A 37 7.67 -2.58 -6.48
CA LYS A 37 8.69 -1.52 -6.59
C LYS A 37 9.75 -1.65 -5.50
N ARG A 38 9.35 -1.89 -4.24
CA ARG A 38 10.29 -2.05 -3.12
C ARG A 38 11.30 -3.18 -3.34
N PHE A 39 10.88 -4.27 -3.97
CA PHE A 39 11.74 -5.43 -4.26
C PHE A 39 12.24 -5.49 -5.71
N GLY A 40 12.07 -4.44 -6.51
CA GLY A 40 12.54 -4.38 -7.90
C GLY A 40 11.88 -5.38 -8.85
N LEU A 41 10.66 -5.82 -8.54
CA LEU A 41 9.89 -6.74 -9.37
C LEU A 41 9.26 -5.99 -10.55
N LYS A 42 9.17 -6.66 -11.71
CA LYS A 42 8.48 -6.14 -12.90
C LYS A 42 7.01 -5.79 -12.58
N PRO A 43 6.29 -4.96 -13.34
CA PRO A 43 4.85 -4.76 -13.14
C PRO A 43 4.03 -6.06 -13.26
N SER A 44 2.86 -6.10 -12.62
CA SER A 44 1.92 -7.23 -12.65
C SER A 44 0.65 -6.85 -13.42
N PRO A 45 0.08 -7.74 -14.24
CA PRO A 45 -1.27 -7.55 -14.77
C PRO A 45 -2.36 -7.95 -13.74
N LYS A 46 -1.98 -8.53 -12.60
CA LYS A 46 -2.95 -8.96 -11.57
C LYS A 46 -3.58 -7.74 -10.89
N LYS A 47 -4.84 -7.89 -10.46
CA LYS A 47 -5.48 -6.90 -9.60
C LYS A 47 -4.80 -6.88 -8.24
N GLU A 48 -4.11 -5.78 -7.97
CA GLU A 48 -3.46 -5.53 -6.69
C GLU A 48 -4.44 -5.56 -5.50
N ARG A 49 -3.91 -5.87 -4.31
CA ARG A 49 -4.61 -5.87 -3.03
C ARG A 49 -3.81 -5.06 -2.03
N THR A 50 -4.51 -4.34 -1.16
CA THR A 50 -3.88 -3.64 -0.05
C THR A 50 -4.07 -4.44 1.23
N VAL A 51 -2.96 -4.75 1.89
CA VAL A 51 -2.90 -5.40 3.21
C VAL A 51 -2.51 -4.35 4.24
N LEU A 52 -3.32 -4.17 5.28
CA LEU A 52 -2.94 -3.32 6.40
C LEU A 52 -2.17 -4.13 7.45
N VAL A 53 -0.98 -3.63 7.79
CA VAL A 53 -0.10 -4.20 8.81
C VAL A 53 0.09 -3.15 9.90
N ARG A 54 -0.06 -3.58 11.16
CA ARG A 54 0.21 -2.72 12.32
C ARG A 54 1.57 -3.09 12.92
N THR A 55 2.45 -2.12 13.01
CA THR A 55 3.80 -2.25 13.59
C THR A 55 3.91 -1.30 14.78
N GLY A 56 3.80 -1.84 15.99
CA GLY A 56 3.72 -1.00 17.19
C GLY A 56 2.46 -0.12 17.17
N THR A 57 2.66 1.19 17.13
CA THR A 57 1.59 2.21 17.08
C THR A 57 1.25 2.68 15.67
N GLU A 58 2.02 2.26 14.66
CA GLU A 58 1.85 2.72 13.28
C GLU A 58 1.11 1.66 12.45
N THR A 59 0.28 2.15 11.53
CA THR A 59 -0.39 1.32 10.52
C THR A 59 0.23 1.64 9.15
N VAL A 60 0.58 0.61 8.39
CA VAL A 60 1.09 0.74 7.02
C VAL A 60 0.27 -0.12 6.06
N GLY A 61 0.04 0.40 4.86
CA GLY A 61 -0.58 -0.32 3.76
C GLY A 61 0.47 -0.92 2.84
N LEU A 62 0.33 -2.19 2.50
CA LEU A 62 1.20 -2.90 1.57
C LEU A 62 0.40 -3.32 0.34
N THR A 63 0.81 -2.87 -0.84
CA THR A 63 0.25 -3.33 -2.11
C THR A 63 0.93 -4.63 -2.51
N VAL A 64 0.13 -5.68 -2.69
CA VAL A 64 0.56 -7.05 -3.05
C VAL A 64 -0.27 -7.59 -4.20
N ASP A 65 0.25 -8.60 -4.91
CA ASP A 65 -0.45 -9.24 -6.03
C ASP A 65 -1.69 -10.04 -5.58
N GLU A 66 -1.58 -10.73 -4.44
CA GLU A 66 -2.55 -11.72 -4.00
C GLU A 66 -2.42 -11.96 -2.49
N VAL A 67 -3.54 -12.26 -1.85
CA VAL A 67 -3.61 -12.76 -0.47
C VAL A 67 -4.32 -14.10 -0.54
N LYS A 68 -3.73 -15.15 0.05
CA LYS A 68 -4.31 -16.50 0.15
C LYS A 68 -4.81 -16.77 1.56
#